data_AF-S0E9N7-F1
#
_entry.id   AF-S0E9N7-F1
#
_cell.length_a   1.000
_cell.length_b   1.000
_cell.length_c   1.000
_cell.angle_alpha   90.00
_cell.angle_beta   90.00
_cell.angle_gamma   90.00
#
_symmetry.space_group_name_H-M   'P 1'
#
loop_
_entity.id
_entity.type
_entity.pdbx_description
1 polymer ?
#
loop_
_entity_poly.entity_id
_entity_poly.type
_entity_poly.pdbx_seq_one_letter_code
_entity_poly.pdbx_strand_id
1 'polypeptide(L)'
;MAPIVPQCQALRFADQQRCTEEATHTNQLFCLLHVRQAYGLYIGYKRRNAQLDALDEDPPDYLAGTHIPLANDDFDSVDDSKEMEEIIDHLHVKWNTLN
;
A
#
# COMPACT_ATOMS: atom_id res chain seq x y z
N MET A 1 36.14 -16.80 23.78
CA MET A 1 35.01 -16.99 22.85
C MET A 1 34.82 -15.67 22.11
N ALA A 2 34.84 -15.66 20.77
CA ALA A 2 34.52 -14.45 20.02
C ALA A 2 33.04 -14.09 20.27
N PRO A 3 32.68 -12.79 20.36
CA PRO A 3 31.30 -12.39 20.55
C PRO A 3 30.44 -12.87 19.37
N ILE A 4 29.28 -13.45 19.66
CA ILE A 4 28.31 -13.84 18.64
C ILE A 4 27.68 -12.55 18.12
N VAL A 5 28.07 -12.15 16.92
CA VAL A 5 27.53 -10.97 16.25
C VAL A 5 26.15 -11.32 15.67
N PRO A 6 25.08 -10.56 15.98
CA PRO A 6 23.77 -10.84 15.43
C PRO A 6 23.80 -10.66 13.91
N GLN A 7 23.21 -11.61 13.18
CA GLN A 7 23.14 -11.59 11.72
C GLN A 7 21.80 -11.06 11.23
N CYS A 8 21.85 -10.35 10.10
CA CYS A 8 20.67 -9.85 9.42
C CYS A 8 19.69 -10.98 9.10
N GLN A 9 18.40 -10.74 9.35
CA GLN A 9 17.34 -11.73 9.14
C GLN A 9 16.63 -11.56 7.79
N ALA A 10 16.95 -10.52 7.02
CA ALA A 10 16.35 -10.29 5.71
C ALA A 10 16.81 -11.32 4.67
N LEU A 11 15.93 -11.59 3.71
CA LEU A 11 16.27 -12.34 2.51
C LEU A 11 16.73 -11.36 1.42
N ARG A 12 17.78 -11.70 0.69
CA ARG A 12 18.24 -10.92 -0.46
C ARG A 12 17.22 -11.03 -1.59
N PHE A 13 16.97 -9.92 -2.28
CA PHE A 13 16.02 -9.88 -3.38
C PHE A 13 16.40 -10.78 -4.56
N ALA A 14 17.70 -10.91 -4.86
CA ALA A 14 18.17 -11.61 -6.05
C ALA A 14 17.98 -13.14 -6.00
N ASP A 15 18.14 -13.75 -4.83
CA ASP A 15 18.22 -15.20 -4.68
C ASP A 15 17.47 -15.76 -3.46
N GLN A 16 16.77 -14.90 -2.73
CA GLN A 16 16.04 -15.24 -1.50
C GLN A 16 16.90 -15.87 -0.40
N GLN A 17 18.22 -15.80 -0.50
CA GLN A 17 19.09 -16.30 0.56
C GLN A 17 19.14 -15.31 1.71
N ARG A 18 19.37 -15.83 2.92
CA ARG A 18 19.53 -14.98 4.11
C ARG A 18 20.74 -14.06 3.95
N CYS A 19 20.55 -12.79 4.26
CA CYS A 19 21.62 -11.82 4.32
C CYS A 19 22.64 -12.20 5.41
N THR A 20 23.92 -12.20 5.07
CA THR A 20 25.01 -12.60 5.98
C THR A 20 25.67 -11.41 6.69
N GLU A 21 25.21 -10.19 6.43
CA GLU A 21 25.72 -8.97 7.05
C GLU A 21 25.35 -8.90 8.54
N GLU A 22 26.16 -8.19 9.32
CA GLU A 22 25.87 -7.89 10.72
C GLU A 22 24.57 -7.07 10.87
N ALA A 23 23.74 -7.45 11.83
CA ALA A 23 22.53 -6.73 12.19
C ALA A 23 22.85 -5.52 13.07
N THR A 24 23.25 -4.43 12.43
CA THR A 24 23.68 -3.18 13.08
C THR A 24 22.54 -2.26 13.53
N HIS A 25 21.28 -2.57 13.19
CA HIS A 25 20.14 -1.78 13.64
C HIS A 25 19.84 -1.99 15.13
N THR A 26 19.17 -1.03 15.78
CA THR A 26 18.89 -1.01 17.23
C THR A 26 18.21 -2.27 17.76
N ASN A 27 17.38 -2.93 16.94
CA ASN A 27 16.68 -4.18 17.30
C ASN A 27 17.44 -5.46 16.92
N GLN A 28 18.65 -5.33 16.36
CA GLN A 28 19.52 -6.45 15.95
C GLN A 28 18.86 -7.43 14.96
N LEU A 29 17.86 -6.98 14.19
CA LEU A 29 17.19 -7.80 13.17
C LEU A 29 17.77 -7.60 11.78
N PHE A 30 18.20 -6.38 11.46
CA PHE A 30 18.60 -6.01 10.10
C PHE A 30 19.93 -5.28 10.08
N CYS A 31 20.65 -5.45 8.98
CA CYS A 31 21.75 -4.56 8.62
C CYS A 31 21.21 -3.20 8.16
N LEU A 32 22.10 -2.21 8.06
CA LEU A 32 21.74 -0.84 7.67
C LEU A 32 20.96 -0.75 6.33
N LEU A 33 21.30 -1.58 5.35
CA LEU A 33 20.61 -1.60 4.06
C LEU A 33 19.17 -2.07 4.22
N HIS A 34 18.98 -3.24 4.83
CA HIS A 34 17.66 -3.87 4.93
C HIS A 34 16.72 -3.11 5.86
N VAL A 35 17.22 -2.43 6.90
CA VAL A 35 16.36 -1.55 7.70
C VAL A 35 15.88 -0.33 6.92
N ARG A 36 16.72 0.25 6.06
CA ARG A 36 16.31 1.36 5.18
C ARG A 36 15.28 0.91 4.14
N GLN A 37 15.45 -0.28 3.59
CA GLN A 37 14.49 -0.88 2.67
C GLN A 37 13.14 -1.14 3.37
N ALA A 38 13.16 -1.79 4.54
CA ALA A 38 11.96 -2.04 5.34
C ALA A 38 11.26 -0.73 5.73
N TYR A 39 12.01 0.29 6.13
CA TYR A 39 11.47 1.61 6.43
C TYR A 39 10.86 2.29 5.20
N GLY A 40 11.52 2.21 4.04
CA GLY A 40 10.99 2.72 2.78
C GLY A 40 9.65 2.07 2.40
N LEU A 41 9.54 0.75 2.55
CA LEU A 41 8.30 0.02 2.34
C LEU A 41 7.21 0.45 3.33
N TYR A 42 7.56 0.61 4.62
CA TYR A 42 6.62 1.09 5.64
C TYR A 42 6.09 2.50 5.33
N ILE A 43 6.95 3.43 4.93
CA ILE A 43 6.53 4.78 4.55
C ILE A 43 5.65 4.75 3.31
N GLY A 44 5.99 3.94 2.30
CA GLY A 44 5.16 3.75 1.12
C GLY A 44 3.77 3.21 1.47
N TYR A 45 3.71 2.20 2.34
CA TYR A 45 2.46 1.65 2.89
C TYR A 45 1.63 2.73 3.60
N LYS A 46 2.22 3.51 4.51
CA LYS A 46 1.50 4.57 5.23
C LYS A 46 0.97 5.66 4.30
N ARG A 47 1.72 6.03 3.25
CA ARG A 47 1.29 7.01 2.24
C ARG A 47 0.13 6.49 1.41
N ARG A 48 0.20 5.24 0.93
CA ARG A 48 -0.89 4.62 0.17
C ARG A 48 -2.17 4.54 0.98
N ASN A 49 -2.08 4.09 2.23
CA ASN A 49 -3.26 4.04 3.10
C ASN A 49 -3.86 5.43 3.32
N ALA A 50 -3.04 6.45 3.57
CA ALA A 50 -3.56 7.81 3.73
C ALA A 50 -4.24 8.34 2.45
N GLN A 51 -3.77 7.94 1.27
CA GLN A 51 -4.44 8.26 0.00
C GLN A 51 -5.78 7.53 -0.14
N LEU A 52 -5.85 6.26 0.25
CA LEU A 52 -7.10 5.48 0.25
C LEU A 52 -8.10 6.04 1.26
N ASP A 53 -7.65 6.37 2.48
CA ASP A 53 -8.48 7.00 3.50
C ASP A 53 -9.07 8.32 2.99
N ALA A 54 -8.26 9.14 2.30
CA ALA A 54 -8.73 10.39 1.70
C ALA A 54 -9.75 10.19 0.57
N LEU A 55 -9.61 9.13 -0.23
CA LEU A 55 -10.60 8.78 -1.26
C LEU A 55 -11.90 8.28 -0.60
N ASP A 56 -11.81 7.51 0.48
CA ASP A 56 -12.99 7.02 1.19
C ASP A 56 -13.76 8.12 1.93
N GLU A 57 -13.07 9.19 2.35
CA GLU A 57 -13.67 10.37 2.98
C GLU A 57 -14.42 11.29 1.99
N ASP A 58 -14.05 11.26 0.71
CA ASP A 58 -14.59 12.13 -0.35
C ASP A 58 -15.02 11.33 -1.60
N PRO A 59 -16.04 10.45 -1.49
CA PRO A 59 -16.59 9.74 -2.64
C PRO A 59 -17.49 10.66 -3.48
N PRO A 60 -17.59 10.43 -4.80
CA PRO A 60 -18.62 11.05 -5.66
C PRO A 60 -20.02 10.88 -5.09
N ASP A 61 -20.89 11.88 -5.30
CA ASP A 61 -22.27 11.92 -4.77
C ASP A 61 -23.04 10.61 -5.04
N TYR A 62 -22.91 10.05 -6.24
CA TYR A 62 -23.49 8.76 -6.61
C TYR A 62 -23.05 7.62 -5.68
N LEU A 63 -21.73 7.48 -5.48
CA LEU A 63 -21.16 6.42 -4.65
C LEU A 63 -21.44 6.62 -3.16
N ALA A 64 -21.59 7.88 -2.72
CA ALA A 64 -21.99 8.21 -1.36
C ALA A 64 -23.46 7.85 -1.08
N GLY A 65 -24.33 7.98 -2.08
CA GLY A 65 -25.77 7.77 -1.97
C GLY A 65 -26.26 6.36 -2.31
N THR A 66 -25.50 5.58 -3.07
CA THR A 66 -25.90 4.22 -3.45
C THR A 66 -25.85 3.25 -2.27
N HIS A 67 -26.88 2.42 -2.14
CA HIS A 67 -26.92 1.29 -1.20
C HIS A 67 -26.66 -0.05 -1.89
N ILE A 68 -26.42 -0.02 -3.19
CA ILE A 68 -26.08 -1.20 -3.97
C ILE A 68 -24.58 -1.44 -3.80
N PRO A 69 -24.14 -2.64 -3.41
CA PRO A 69 -22.72 -2.96 -3.40
C PRO A 69 -22.14 -2.75 -4.81
N LEU A 70 -20.99 -2.08 -4.92
CA LEU A 70 -20.34 -1.77 -6.21
C LEU A 70 -20.24 -2.97 -7.16
N ALA A 71 -20.05 -4.19 -6.64
CA ALA A 71 -19.97 -5.41 -7.45
C ALA A 71 -21.30 -5.82 -8.13
N ASN A 72 -22.42 -5.24 -7.68
CA ASN A 72 -23.77 -5.51 -8.15
C ASN A 72 -24.41 -4.28 -8.82
N ASP A 73 -23.70 -3.15 -8.87
CA ASP A 73 -24.18 -1.90 -9.47
C ASP A 73 -23.81 -1.89 -10.96
N ASP A 74 -24.81 -1.68 -11.82
CA ASP A 74 -24.65 -1.56 -13.27
C ASP A 74 -24.67 -0.10 -13.75
N PHE A 75 -24.86 0.85 -12.82
CA PHE A 75 -24.91 2.29 -13.07
C PHE A 75 -26.01 2.72 -14.06
N ASP A 76 -27.04 1.90 -14.27
CA ASP A 76 -28.13 2.18 -15.23
C ASP A 76 -28.98 3.41 -14.80
N SER A 77 -28.84 3.86 -13.55
CA SER A 77 -29.48 5.06 -13.01
C SER A 77 -28.70 6.36 -13.24
N VAL A 78 -27.50 6.30 -13.83
CA VAL A 78 -26.65 7.48 -14.07
C VAL A 78 -26.85 7.96 -15.51
N ASP A 79 -27.64 9.02 -15.66
CA ASP A 79 -27.95 9.60 -16.97
C ASP A 79 -26.95 10.71 -17.39
N ASP A 80 -26.23 11.31 -16.45
CA ASP A 80 -25.27 12.38 -16.72
C ASP A 80 -23.87 11.81 -17.03
N SER A 81 -23.36 12.14 -18.22
CA SER A 81 -22.02 11.74 -18.65
C SER A 81 -20.93 12.27 -17.72
N LYS A 82 -21.14 13.44 -17.10
CA LYS A 82 -20.15 14.03 -16.21
C LYS A 82 -20.08 13.28 -14.88
N GLU A 83 -21.23 12.94 -14.31
CA GLU A 83 -21.31 12.10 -13.11
C GLU A 83 -20.66 10.73 -13.33
N MET A 84 -20.89 10.11 -14.50
CA MET A 84 -20.23 8.86 -14.88
C MET A 84 -18.70 8.99 -14.96
N GLU A 85 -18.18 10.10 -15.51
CA GLU A 85 -16.74 10.36 -15.57
C GLU A 85 -16.13 10.50 -14.16
N GLU A 86 -16.81 11.22 -13.26
CA GLU A 86 -16.38 11.38 -11.86
C GLU A 86 -16.33 10.03 -11.11
N ILE A 87 -17.33 9.16 -11.33
CA ILE A 87 -17.35 7.79 -10.79
C ILE A 87 -16.16 6.98 -11.32
N ILE A 88 -15.95 6.97 -12.63
CA ILE A 88 -14.88 6.20 -13.28
C ILE A 88 -13.52 6.67 -12.77
N ASP A 89 -13.28 7.98 -12.75
CA ASP A 89 -12.01 8.55 -12.28
C ASP A 89 -11.74 8.20 -10.83
N HIS A 90 -12.74 8.36 -9.96
CA HIS A 90 -12.60 8.01 -8.54
C HIS A 90 -12.25 6.53 -8.35
N LEU A 91 -13.01 5.62 -8.98
CA LEU A 91 -12.79 4.19 -8.88
C LEU A 91 -11.41 3.80 -9.47
N HIS A 92 -11.04 4.38 -10.60
CA HIS A 92 -9.76 4.13 -11.25
C HIS A 92 -8.59 4.56 -10.35
N VAL A 93 -8.66 5.74 -9.73
CA VAL A 93 -7.64 6.20 -8.78
C VAL A 93 -7.58 5.27 -7.56
N LYS A 94 -8.72 4.93 -6.97
CA LYS A 94 -8.79 4.07 -5.77
C LYS A 94 -8.21 2.68 -6.01
N TRP A 95 -8.59 2.01 -7.09
CA TRP A 95 -8.12 0.66 -7.38
C TRP A 95 -6.68 0.60 -7.90
N ASN A 96 -6.19 1.66 -8.56
CA ASN A 96 -4.76 1.74 -8.88
C ASN A 96 -3.89 2.11 -7.68
N THR A 97 -4.44 2.81 -6.69
CA THR A 97 -3.72 3.07 -5.42
C THR A 97 -3.53 1.78 -4.63
N LEU A 98 -4.33 0.73 -4.88
CA LEU A 98 -4.17 -0.60 -4.26
C LEU A 98 -3.11 -1.48 -4.93
N ASN A 99 -2.71 -1.16 -6.16
CA ASN A 99 -1.64 -1.86 -6.90
C ASN A 99 -0.25 -1.29 -6.56
#